data_AF-A0A2P8HMQ3-F1
#
_entry.id   AF-A0A2P8HMQ3-F1
#
_cell.length_a   1.000
_cell.length_b   1.000
_cell.length_c   1.000
_cell.angle_alpha   90.00
_cell.angle_beta   90.00
_cell.angle_gamma   90.00
#
_symmetry.space_group_name_H-M   'P 1'
#
loop_
_entity.id
_entity.type
_entity.pdbx_description
1 polymer ?
#
loop_
_entity_poly.entity_id
_entity_poly.type
_entity_poly.pdbx_seq_one_letter_code
_entity_poly.pdbx_strand_id
1 'polypeptide(L)' 'MLIIDSKDCENIDKALKKYKKKFEKARILLQLRTRQSFTKPSVKRRNQVLKAVYKQQLATGKFED' A
#
# COMPACT_ATOMS: atom_id res chain seq x y z
N MET A 1 -10.58 -8.73 -9.46
CA MET A 1 -11.46 -7.72 -10.08
C MET A 1 -12.26 -7.07 -8.96
N LEU A 2 -12.27 -5.74 -8.84
CA LEU A 2 -13.01 -5.05 -7.78
C LEU A 2 -14.45 -4.84 -8.22
N ILE A 3 -15.36 -5.65 -7.67
CA ILE A 3 -16.80 -5.56 -7.94
C ILE A 3 -17.46 -4.70 -6.86
N ILE A 4 -18.40 -3.85 -7.28
CA ILE A 4 -19.24 -3.03 -6.41
C ILE A 4 -20.68 -3.24 -6.84
N ASP A 5 -21.51 -3.64 -5.89
CA ASP A 5 -22.92 -3.82 -6.12
C ASP A 5 -23.58 -2.44 -6.20
N SER A 6 -24.29 -2.19 -7.31
CA SER A 6 -25.04 -0.96 -7.54
C SER A 6 -26.26 -0.84 -6.63
N LYS A 7 -26.78 -1.96 -6.11
CA LYS A 7 -27.93 -2.00 -5.17
C LYS A 7 -27.68 -1.24 -3.87
N ASP A 8 -26.42 -1.13 -3.42
CA ASP A 8 -26.06 -0.39 -2.20
C ASP A 8 -25.81 1.11 -2.43
N CYS A 9 -25.77 1.54 -3.69
CA CYS A 9 -25.29 2.86 -4.09
C CYS A 9 -26.35 3.57 -4.94
N GLU A 10 -27.35 4.14 -4.28
CA GLU A 10 -28.44 4.91 -4.91
C GLU A 10 -27.93 6.08 -5.78
N ASN A 11 -26.73 6.61 -5.49
CA ASN A 11 -26.06 7.65 -6.28
C ASN A 11 -24.67 7.20 -6.77
N ILE A 12 -24.34 7.53 -8.02
CA ILE A 12 -23.08 7.24 -8.72
C ILE A 12 -21.86 7.73 -7.91
N ASP A 13 -21.96 8.90 -7.29
CA ASP A 13 -20.86 9.48 -6.51
C ASP A 13 -20.45 8.59 -5.31
N LYS A 14 -21.44 7.97 -4.65
CA LYS A 14 -21.19 7.04 -3.54
C LYS A 14 -20.52 5.77 -4.04
N ALA A 15 -20.92 5.25 -5.20
CA ALA A 15 -20.31 4.09 -5.83
C ALA A 15 -18.83 4.36 -6.19
N LEU A 16 -18.54 5.52 -6.81
CA LEU A 16 -17.17 5.93 -7.14
C LEU A 16 -16.28 6.08 -5.90
N LYS A 17 -16.81 6.64 -4.81
CA LYS A 17 -16.07 6.76 -3.54
C LYS A 17 -15.78 5.39 -2.92
N LYS A 18 -16.76 4.47 -2.95
CA LYS A 18 -16.59 3.07 -2.48
C LYS A 18 -15.54 2.34 -3.34
N TYR A 19 -15.54 2.57 -4.66
CA TYR A 19 -14.53 2.04 -5.57
C TYR A 19 -13.14 2.53 -5.27
N LYS A 20 -12.98 3.85 -5.15
CA LYS A 20 -11.68 4.46 -4.83
C LYS A 20 -11.12 3.89 -3.54
N LYS A 21 -11.94 3.80 -2.48
CA LYS A 21 -11.53 3.17 -1.20
C LYS A 21 -11.14 1.69 -1.36
N LYS A 22 -11.92 0.90 -2.11
CA LYS A 22 -11.59 -0.52 -2.39
C LYS A 22 -10.28 -0.64 -3.18
N PHE A 23 -10.06 0.23 -4.17
CA PHE A 23 -8.86 0.28 -4.99
C PHE A 23 -7.61 0.65 -4.20
N GLU A 24 -7.70 1.67 -3.34
CA GLU A 24 -6.63 2.08 -2.43
C GLU A 24 -6.30 0.97 -1.41
N LYS A 25 -7.32 0.34 -0.83
CA LYS A 25 -7.14 -0.79 0.11
C LYS A 25 -6.46 -1.98 -0.55
N ALA A 26 -6.81 -2.27 -1.80
CA ALA A 26 -6.19 -3.35 -2.58
C ALA A 26 -4.74 -3.03 -3.02
N ARG A 27 -4.29 -1.77 -2.89
CA ARG A 27 -2.93 -1.30 -3.24
C ARG A 27 -2.48 -1.73 -4.65
N ILE A 28 -3.42 -1.83 -5.59
CA ILE A 28 -3.18 -2.32 -6.96
C ILE A 28 -2.14 -1.45 -7.67
N LEU A 29 -2.23 -0.13 -7.50
CA LEU A 29 -1.31 0.82 -8.12
C LEU A 29 0.14 0.63 -7.62
N LEU A 30 0.31 0.38 -6.32
CA LEU A 30 1.62 0.09 -5.74
C LEU A 30 2.19 -1.22 -6.29
N GLN A 31 1.36 -2.27 -6.37
CA GLN A 31 1.78 -3.56 -6.93
C GLN A 31 2.20 -3.41 -8.40
N LEU A 32 1.42 -2.69 -9.21
CA LEU A 32 1.73 -2.40 -10.60
C LEU A 32 3.11 -1.73 -10.72
N ARG A 33 3.33 -0.63 -10.00
CA ARG A 33 4.61 0.09 -9.99
C ARG A 33 5.78 -0.81 -9.57
N THR A 34 5.61 -1.64 -8.55
CA THR A 34 6.68 -2.56 -8.11
C THR A 34 6.98 -3.68 -9.10
N ARG A 35 6.02 -4.05 -9.96
CA ARG A 35 6.18 -5.10 -10.98
C ARG A 35 6.68 -4.56 -12.32
N GLN A 36 6.65 -3.25 -12.53
CA GLN A 36 7.15 -2.63 -13.77
C GLN A 36 8.64 -2.87 -14.01
N SER A 37 9.43 -3.03 -12.93
CA SER A 37 10.86 -3.27 -13.03
C SER A 37 11.29 -4.50 -12.22
N PHE A 38 12.29 -5.23 -12.73
CA PHE A 38 12.89 -6.34 -12.01
C PHE A 38 13.77 -5.81 -10.87
N THR A 39 13.45 -6.20 -9.63
CA THR A 39 14.27 -5.88 -8.46
C THR A 39 14.99 -7.15 -8.00
N LYS A 40 16.33 -7.12 -7.97
CA LYS A 40 17.14 -8.24 -7.48
C LYS A 40 16.76 -8.63 -6.04
N PRO A 41 16.72 -9.93 -5.68
CA PRO A 41 16.36 -10.38 -4.33
C PRO A 41 17.23 -9.77 -3.21
N SER A 42 18.52 -9.58 -3.49
CA SER A 42 19.47 -8.95 -2.56
C SER A 42 19.09 -7.50 -2.24
N VAL A 43 18.69 -6.72 -3.24
CA VAL A 43 18.27 -5.32 -3.08
C VAL A 43 16.97 -5.25 -2.28
N LYS A 44 16.00 -6.14 -2.58
CA LYS A 44 14.75 -6.23 -1.81
C LYS A 44 14.99 -6.53 -0.33
N ARG A 45 15.87 -7.50 -0.03
CA ARG A 45 16.24 -7.86 1.36
C ARG A 45 16.92 -6.71 2.09
N ARG A 46 17.84 -5.99 1.42
CA ARG A 46 18.51 -4.81 1.98
C ARG A 46 17.50 -3.75 2.42
N ASN A 47 16.56 -3.40 1.54
CA ASN A 47 15.53 -2.39 1.84
C ASN A 47 14.62 -2.81 3.00
N GLN A 48 14.32 -4.10 3.13
CA GLN A 48 13.55 -4.62 4.26
C GLN A 48 14.29 -4.46 5.60
N VAL A 49 15.59 -4.79 5.63
CA VAL A 49 16.43 -4.66 6.84
C VAL A 49 16.55 -3.19 7.24
N LEU A 50 16.88 -2.30 6.30
CA LEU A 50 16.99 -0.86 6.58
C LEU A 50 15.69 -0.29 7.15
N LYS A 51 14.54 -0.68 6.58
CA LYS A 51 13.23 -0.26 7.09
C LYS A 51 12.93 -0.81 8.49
N ALA A 52 13.39 -2.02 8.80
CA ALA A 52 13.22 -2.61 10.12
C ALA A 52 14.07 -1.88 11.17
N VAL A 53 15.34 -1.60 10.85
CA VAL A 53 16.24 -0.82 11.72
C VAL A 53 15.65 0.55 12.01
N TYR A 54 15.20 1.28 10.98
CA TYR A 54 14.58 2.59 11.15
C TYR A 54 13.36 2.54 12.09
N LYS A 55 12.47 1.56 11.90
CA LYS A 55 11.31 1.35 12.78
C LYS A 55 11.70 1.00 14.21
N GLN A 56 12.74 0.19 14.39
CA GLN A 56 13.24 -0.19 15.70
C GLN A 56 13.83 1.02 16.44
N GLN A 57 14.62 1.85 15.75
CA GLN A 57 15.18 3.08 16.30
C GLN A 57 14.08 4.05 16.73
N LEU A 58 13.04 4.23 15.91
CA LEU A 58 11.85 5.02 16.27
C LEU A 58 11.15 4.49 17.53
N ALA A 59 10.94 3.17 17.62
CA ALA A 59 10.28 2.56 18.77
C ALA A 59 11.12 2.63 20.06
N THR A 60 12.45 2.68 19.93
CA THR A 60 13.39 2.71 21.06
C THR A 60 13.68 4.16 21.50
N GLY A 61 13.13 5.17 20.83
CA GLY A 61 13.33 6.58 21.21
C GLY A 61 14.75 7.12 20.97
N LYS A 62 15.59 6.42 20.20
CA LYS A 62 17.00 6.81 19.94
C LYS A 62 17.17 8.15 19.19
N PHE A 63 16.08 8.80 18.80
CA PHE A 63 16.06 10.09 18.13
C PHE A 63 15.64 11.24 19.06
N GLU A 64 15.28 10.93 20.31
CA GLU A 64 14.82 11.89 21.33
C GLU A 64 15.92 12.18 22.39
N ASP A 65 17.13 11.66 22.18
CA ASP A 65 18.35 12.00 22.95
C ASP A 65 19.15 13.12 22.25
#